data_AF-A0A7W0GIQ9-F1
#
_entry.id   AF-A0A7W0GIQ9-F1
#
_cell.length_a   1.000
_cell.length_b   1.000
_cell.length_c   1.000
_cell.angle_alpha   90.00
_cell.angle_beta   90.00
_cell.angle_gamma   90.00
#
_symmetry.space_group_name_H-M   'P 1'
#
loop_
_entity.id
_entity.type
_entity.pdbx_description
1 polymer ?
#
loop_
_entity_poly.entity_id
_entity_poly.type
_entity_poly.pdbx_seq_one_letter_code
_entity_poly.pdbx_strand_id
1 'polypeptide(L)'
;MTHHAYHAVESHITGFTLWQVSMPFETQEELADIAGSALRDIPVDRYPYVVEHARQHIAPSGGDGRSEFEFGLDLVLDGLQRLREAE
;
A
#
# COMPACT_ATOMS: atom_id res chain seq x y z
N MET A 1 -5.69 -26.05 2.46
CA MET A 1 -5.34 -24.70 1.96
C MET A 1 -6.52 -23.79 1.61
N THR A 2 -7.62 -24.28 1.02
CA THR A 2 -8.72 -23.45 0.50
C THR A 2 -9.30 -22.42 1.47
N HIS A 3 -9.56 -22.80 2.74
CA HIS A 3 -10.09 -21.87 3.75
C HIS A 3 -9.14 -20.68 4.01
N HIS A 4 -7.84 -20.95 4.21
CA HIS A 4 -6.84 -19.90 4.44
C HIS A 4 -6.63 -19.03 3.20
N ALA A 5 -6.60 -19.63 2.00
CA ALA A 5 -6.46 -18.89 0.75
C ALA A 5 -7.61 -17.91 0.53
N TYR A 6 -8.86 -18.37 0.76
CA TYR A 6 -10.05 -17.52 0.63
C TYR A 6 -9.98 -16.31 1.57
N HIS A 7 -9.72 -16.54 2.86
CA HIS A 7 -9.66 -15.44 3.83
C HIS A 7 -8.47 -14.50 3.63
N ALA A 8 -7.34 -14.97 3.08
CA ALA A 8 -6.22 -14.10 2.75
C ALA A 8 -6.60 -13.09 1.65
N VAL A 9 -7.24 -13.56 0.58
CA VAL A 9 -7.70 -12.70 -0.52
C VAL A 9 -8.82 -11.77 -0.04
N GLU A 10 -9.80 -12.29 0.69
CA GLU A 10 -10.93 -11.50 1.20
C GLU A 10 -10.46 -10.42 2.18
N SER A 11 -9.54 -10.73 3.08
CA SER A 11 -8.96 -9.75 4.01
C SER A 11 -8.21 -8.64 3.27
N HIS A 12 -7.48 -8.96 2.19
CA HIS A 12 -6.80 -7.95 1.37
C HIS A 12 -7.81 -7.02 0.70
N ILE A 13 -8.85 -7.57 0.08
CA ILE A 13 -9.90 -6.79 -0.59
C ILE A 13 -10.62 -5.88 0.40
N THR A 14 -11.13 -6.46 1.49
CA THR A 14 -11.92 -5.73 2.48
C THR A 14 -11.06 -4.70 3.22
N GLY A 15 -9.84 -5.07 3.60
CA GLY A 15 -8.90 -4.18 4.30
C GLY A 15 -8.45 -3.00 3.44
N PHE A 16 -8.08 -3.26 2.18
CA PHE A 16 -7.70 -2.20 1.26
C PHE A 16 -8.88 -1.26 0.96
N THR A 17 -10.07 -1.82 0.72
CA THR A 17 -11.28 -1.02 0.49
C THR A 17 -11.58 -0.13 1.69
N LEU A 18 -11.54 -0.67 2.90
CA LEU A 18 -11.79 0.09 4.13
C LEU A 18 -10.75 1.22 4.29
N TRP A 19 -9.48 0.94 4.03
CA TRP A 19 -8.42 1.95 4.06
C TRP A 19 -8.71 3.07 3.07
N GLN A 20 -8.96 2.75 1.80
CA GLN A 20 -9.19 3.73 0.74
C GLN A 20 -10.39 4.63 1.01
N VAL A 21 -11.52 4.08 1.47
CA VAL A 21 -12.73 4.87 1.75
C VAL A 21 -12.65 5.67 3.06
N SER A 22 -11.68 5.36 3.93
CA SER A 22 -11.47 6.06 5.21
C SER A 22 -10.47 7.21 5.10
N MET A 23 -9.83 7.41 3.95
CA MET A 23 -8.84 8.47 3.77
C MET A 23 -9.52 9.85 3.79
N PRO A 24 -9.00 10.83 4.55
CA PRO A 24 -9.61 12.15 4.69
C PRO A 24 -9.17 13.14 3.60
N PHE A 25 -9.06 12.68 2.35
CA PHE A 25 -8.72 13.50 1.20
C PHE A 25 -9.33 12.91 -0.07
N GLU A 26 -9.67 13.79 -1.01
CA GLU A 26 -10.31 13.42 -2.26
C GLU A 26 -9.36 13.53 -3.46
N THR A 27 -8.26 14.27 -3.30
CA THR A 27 -7.32 14.56 -4.39
C THR A 27 -5.86 14.27 -4.03
N GLN A 28 -5.05 14.04 -5.06
CA GLN A 28 -3.61 13.86 -4.91
C GLN A 28 -2.90 15.12 -4.39
N GLU A 29 -3.44 16.32 -4.67
CA GLU A 29 -2.92 17.58 -4.14
C GLU A 29 -3.15 17.73 -2.64
N GLU A 30 -4.35 17.42 -2.14
CA GLU A 30 -4.62 17.41 -0.69
C GLU A 30 -3.72 16.44 0.06
N LEU A 31 -3.51 15.26 -0.51
CA LEU A 31 -2.59 14.26 0.01
C LEU A 31 -1.13 14.76 0.01
N ALA A 32 -0.69 15.43 -1.05
CA ALA A 32 0.66 15.99 -1.13
C ALA A 32 0.89 17.09 -0.09
N ASP A 33 -0.12 17.93 0.17
CA ASP A 33 -0.06 18.96 1.20
C ASP A 33 0.03 18.36 2.61
N ILE A 34 -0.78 17.34 2.91
CA ILE A 34 -0.73 16.60 4.17
C ILE A 34 0.65 15.95 4.37
N ALA A 35 1.13 15.22 3.36
CA ALA A 35 2.43 14.56 3.41
C ALA A 35 3.59 15.57 3.55
N GLY A 36 3.55 16.65 2.79
CA GLY A 36 4.54 17.73 2.85
C GLY A 36 4.57 18.44 4.20
N SER A 37 3.42 18.58 4.86
CA SER A 37 3.33 19.12 6.22
C SER A 37 3.93 18.17 7.26
N ALA A 38 3.56 16.89 7.22
CA ALA A 38 4.03 15.88 8.16
C ALA A 38 5.55 15.65 8.04
N LEU A 39 6.10 15.68 6.83
CA LEU A 39 7.52 15.47 6.56
C LEU A 39 8.44 16.51 7.20
N ARG A 40 7.96 17.74 7.45
CA ARG A 40 8.79 18.80 8.05
C ARG A 40 9.15 18.51 9.51
N ASP A 41 8.30 17.76 10.21
CA ASP A 41 8.41 17.52 11.64
C ASP A 41 9.00 16.13 11.96
N ILE A 42 9.23 15.28 10.95
CA ILE A 42 9.75 13.92 11.12
C ILE A 42 11.29 13.93 11.05
N PRO A 43 11.99 13.54 12.12
CA PRO A 43 13.46 13.44 12.10
C PRO A 43 13.93 12.32 11.16
N VAL A 44 14.57 12.70 10.05
CA VAL A 44 15.02 11.76 9.00
C VAL A 44 16.08 10.78 9.49
N ASP A 45 16.91 11.19 10.43
CA ASP A 45 17.94 10.37 11.07
C ASP A 45 17.34 9.23 11.91
N ARG A 46 16.13 9.45 12.45
CA ARG A 46 15.40 8.47 13.25
C ARG A 46 14.40 7.64 12.46
N TYR A 47 13.80 8.22 11.42
CA TYR A 47 12.74 7.59 10.63
C TYR A 47 12.99 7.67 9.11
N PRO A 48 14.13 7.15 8.62
CA PRO A 48 14.53 7.32 7.22
C PRO A 48 13.51 6.72 6.24
N TYR A 49 12.91 5.57 6.56
CA TYR A 49 11.94 4.91 5.68
C TYR A 49 10.57 5.58 5.63
N VAL A 50 10.16 6.27 6.70
CA VAL A 50 8.92 7.06 6.71
C VAL A 50 9.08 8.25 5.78
N VAL A 51 10.23 8.92 5.86
CA VAL A 51 10.56 10.04 4.98
C VAL A 51 10.67 9.58 3.53
N GLU A 52 11.29 8.42 3.28
CA GLU A 52 11.39 7.84 1.94
C GLU A 52 10.01 7.49 1.35
N HIS A 53 9.17 6.79 2.11
CA HIS A 53 7.80 6.48 1.70
C HIS A 53 7.00 7.74 1.36
N ALA A 54 7.05 8.76 2.23
CA ALA A 54 6.32 10.00 1.99
C ALA A 54 6.83 10.74 0.73
N ARG A 55 8.14 10.67 0.42
CA ARG A 55 8.71 11.17 -0.84
C ARG A 55 8.22 10.40 -2.06
N GLN A 56 8.13 9.08 -1.97
CA GLN A 56 7.60 8.23 -3.05
C GLN A 56 6.13 8.55 -3.34
N HIS A 57 5.37 8.89 -2.30
CA HIS A 57 3.94 9.22 -2.41
C HIS A 57 3.66 10.58 -3.08
N ILE A 58 4.53 11.57 -2.87
CA ILE A 58 4.44 12.90 -3.51
C ILE A 58 5.13 12.98 -4.88
N ALA A 59 6.02 12.04 -5.19
CA ALA A 59 6.65 11.98 -6.50
C ALA A 59 5.59 11.68 -7.57
N PRO A 60 5.65 12.30 -8.77
CA PRO A 60 4.85 11.87 -9.91
C PRO A 60 5.01 10.36 -10.10
N SER A 61 3.93 9.62 -10.34
CA SER A 61 3.96 8.16 -10.48
C SER A 61 4.89 7.76 -11.65
N GLY A 62 6.15 7.49 -11.32
CA GLY A 62 7.16 7.01 -12.27
C GLY A 62 7.14 5.49 -12.46
N GLY A 63 6.20 4.80 -11.81
CA GLY A 63 6.06 3.34 -11.83
C GLY A 63 5.30 2.82 -13.05
N ASP A 64 5.21 1.50 -13.13
CA ASP A 64 4.50 0.73 -14.18
C ASP A 64 2.97 0.94 -14.22
N GLY A 65 2.44 1.90 -13.45
CA GLY A 65 1.03 2.22 -13.36
C GLY A 65 0.22 1.28 -12.47
N ARG A 66 0.84 0.30 -11.80
CA ARG A 66 0.13 -0.57 -10.85
C ARG A 66 -0.28 0.19 -9.60
N SER A 67 -1.51 -0.06 -9.16
CA SER A 67 -2.03 0.43 -7.89
C SER A 67 -1.48 -0.40 -6.72
N GLU A 68 -1.46 0.20 -5.53
CA GLU A 68 -1.09 -0.52 -4.28
C GLU A 68 -2.02 -1.71 -4.01
N PHE A 69 -3.26 -1.66 -4.50
CA PHE A 69 -4.19 -2.78 -4.45
C PHE A 69 -3.68 -3.98 -5.24
N GLU A 70 -3.30 -3.76 -6.50
CA GLU A 70 -2.80 -4.79 -7.41
C GLU A 70 -1.48 -5.36 -6.91
N PHE A 71 -0.55 -4.50 -6.47
CA PHE A 71 0.72 -4.93 -5.90
C PHE A 71 0.53 -5.89 -4.71
N GLY A 72 -0.33 -5.54 -3.75
CA GLY A 72 -0.61 -6.38 -2.60
C GLY A 72 -1.35 -7.67 -2.97
N LEU A 73 -2.26 -7.61 -3.94
CA LEU A 73 -3.02 -8.78 -4.39
C LEU A 73 -2.09 -9.78 -5.08
N ASP A 74 -1.22 -9.31 -5.98
CA ASP A 74 -0.22 -10.14 -6.65
C ASP A 74 0.67 -10.85 -5.63
N LEU A 75 1.15 -10.13 -4.60
CA LEU A 75 1.96 -10.72 -3.53
C LEU A 75 1.25 -11.87 -2.80
N VAL A 76 -0.05 -11.70 -2.51
CA VAL A 76 -0.87 -12.73 -1.87
C VAL A 76 -1.05 -13.92 -2.81
N LEU A 77 -1.42 -13.68 -4.07
CA LEU A 77 -1.67 -14.73 -5.06
C LEU A 77 -0.40 -15.53 -5.37
N ASP A 78 0.74 -14.86 -5.52
CA ASP A 78 2.05 -15.49 -5.72
C ASP A 78 2.43 -16.40 -4.54
N GLY A 79 2.18 -15.94 -3.31
CA GLY A 79 2.39 -16.75 -2.10
C GLY A 79 1.52 -18.01 -2.09
N LEU A 80 0.23 -17.86 -2.42
CA LEU A 80 -0.71 -18.97 -2.49
C LEU A 80 -0.37 -19.96 -3.60
N GLN A 81 0.09 -19.47 -4.77
CA GLN A 81 0.52 -20.31 -5.87
C GLN A 81 1.73 -21.16 -5.48
N ARG A 82 2.76 -20.56 -4.87
CA ARG A 82 3.94 -21.32 -4.40
C ARG A 82 3.58 -22.40 -3.38
N LEU A 83 2.64 -22.10 -2.47
CA LEU A 83 2.20 -23.09 -1.49
C LEU A 83 1.44 -24.25 -2.16
N ARG A 84 0.59 -23.97 -3.15
CA ARG A 84 -0.11 -25.00 -3.92
C ARG A 84 0.84 -25.89 -4.72
N GLU A 85 1.91 -25.32 -5.28
CA GLU A 85 2.92 -26.07 -6.05
C GLU A 85 3.84 -26.93 -5.17
N ALA A 86 3.91 -26.63 -3.87
CA ALA A 86 4.71 -27.38 -2.90
C ALA A 86 3.94 -28.56 -2.24
N GLU A 87 2.63 -28.67 -2.48
CA GLU A 87 1.78 -29.81 -2.08
C GLU A 87 1.82 -30.94 -3.12
#